data_AF-A0A4Z0Q2G3-F1
#
_entry.id   AF-A0A4Z0Q2G3-F1
#
_cell.length_a   1.000
_cell.length_b   1.000
_cell.length_c   1.000
_cell.angle_alpha   90.00
_cell.angle_beta   90.00
_cell.angle_gamma   90.00
#
_symmetry.space_group_name_H-M   'P 1'
#
loop_
_entity.id
_entity.type
_entity.pdbx_description
1 polymer ?
#
loop_
_entity_poly.entity_id
_entity_poly.type
_entity_poly.pdbx_seq_one_letter_code
_entity_poly.pdbx_strand_id
1 'polypeptide(L)'
;MQFAHRAVNLLMFLVLLLAFLLMAAVAMAQKPVKTDLLPYFDRVPAPPTAFSATLKRPAGFTDLDQQLQQLGKSIGAGRTAEQSRDQQALQQFGQQAAAAGVEKMTDQQQMAYMQQQGSALPGYNPQAMQLAQQMQDPAFQAKLAKMSDAEKARFLQAQLAPAGSTQQRMMNDPSFQAAQAEFMQQMQSPAFRASWEKKTEAEQDAYMQQLMRKHGLNEAKMQAIGGHQRPPKMAPLVASPALEANNKMVEAFNADLSSNGFTRVQQQLQTELETLKQEQQSRALPTAREGDCPGQRRSYDQGHQFLKRRLDLYTKYLPQLNTAWATQKSLLKARVAPFQAELAKIHYGDDIQRPEEKAVISALAGGQQLMIGQVQQLASYSSAIYDLNQEYVDSKKAYDQPFRCEEAVCFPALARVALPNGQQVAISRVRAGDVVLGYDARTGQVVPTRVLRLDVHQDQQDYPLVQLTIGTPAVYAGLAEQPARPAQAPLEVVLTPNHPVATAAGPLVRADELQPSAAVLRLADTAVEATHLADRQPAGTTPVVFNLRTESGNYFVGGLLVGAK
;
A
#
# COMPACT_ATOMS: atom_id res chain seq x y z
N MET A 1 -60.19 26.14 18.17
CA MET A 1 -60.30 24.70 17.82
C MET A 1 -59.76 24.33 16.43
N GLN A 2 -59.84 25.19 15.41
CA GLN A 2 -59.34 24.88 14.05
C GLN A 2 -57.82 24.64 13.95
N PHE A 3 -57.01 25.27 14.82
CA PHE A 3 -55.56 25.12 14.81
C PHE A 3 -55.10 23.72 15.28
N ALA A 4 -55.78 23.16 16.28
CA ALA A 4 -55.50 21.81 16.78
C ALA A 4 -55.79 20.73 15.72
N HIS A 5 -56.86 20.92 14.92
CA HIS A 5 -57.20 19.98 13.85
C HIS A 5 -56.19 20.00 12.70
N ARG A 6 -55.63 21.18 12.36
CA ARG A 6 -54.58 21.29 11.33
C ARG A 6 -53.26 20.68 11.78
N ALA A 7 -52.90 20.82 13.06
CA ALA A 7 -51.70 20.20 13.62
C ALA A 7 -51.80 18.67 13.65
N VAL A 8 -52.96 18.11 14.01
CA VAL A 8 -53.19 16.66 14.01
C VAL A 8 -53.17 16.08 12.59
N ASN A 9 -53.75 16.77 11.61
CA ASN A 9 -53.72 16.33 10.21
C ASN A 9 -52.30 16.37 9.60
N LEU A 10 -51.49 17.38 9.95
CA LEU A 10 -50.09 17.45 9.51
C LEU A 10 -49.25 16.32 10.14
N LEU A 11 -49.46 16.03 11.42
CA LEU A 11 -48.77 14.94 12.12
C LEU A 11 -49.15 13.57 11.52
N MET A 12 -50.43 13.32 11.25
CA MET A 12 -50.85 12.08 10.58
C MET A 12 -50.29 11.96 9.17
N PHE A 13 -50.20 13.06 8.41
CA PHE A 13 -49.59 13.06 7.08
C PHE A 13 -48.09 12.72 7.15
N LEU A 14 -47.36 13.30 8.10
CA LEU A 14 -45.93 12.99 8.30
C LEU A 14 -45.70 11.54 8.74
N VAL A 15 -46.55 11.01 9.63
CA VAL A 15 -46.47 9.60 10.06
C VAL A 15 -46.78 8.65 8.90
N LEU A 16 -47.79 8.96 8.07
CA LEU A 16 -48.11 8.17 6.87
C LEU A 16 -47.01 8.26 5.82
N LEU A 17 -46.41 9.43 5.61
CA LEU A 17 -45.26 9.61 4.71
C LEU A 17 -44.05 8.82 5.22
N LEU A 18 -43.78 8.85 6.53
CA LEU A 18 -42.69 8.08 7.13
C LEU A 18 -42.95 6.57 7.02
N ALA A 19 -44.18 6.11 7.26
CA ALA A 19 -44.57 4.71 7.09
C ALA A 19 -44.48 4.27 5.61
N PHE A 20 -44.87 5.13 4.67
CA PHE A 20 -44.75 4.86 3.24
C PHE A 20 -43.28 4.83 2.78
N LEU A 21 -42.44 5.74 3.27
CA LEU A 21 -41.00 5.74 3.02
C LEU A 21 -40.31 4.52 3.65
N LEU A 22 -40.72 4.10 4.84
CA LEU A 22 -40.24 2.87 5.48
C LEU A 22 -40.69 1.62 4.72
N MET A 23 -41.94 1.55 4.27
CA MET A 23 -42.43 0.41 3.46
C MET A 23 -41.84 0.39 2.05
N ALA A 24 -41.60 1.54 1.41
CA ALA A 24 -40.91 1.63 0.14
C ALA A 24 -39.42 1.26 0.28
N ALA A 25 -38.76 1.61 1.39
CA ALA A 25 -37.40 1.18 1.69
C ALA A 25 -37.30 -0.34 1.96
N VAL A 26 -38.34 -0.95 2.54
CA VAL A 26 -38.41 -2.41 2.77
C VAL A 26 -38.80 -3.18 1.49
N ALA A 27 -39.61 -2.60 0.60
CA ALA A 27 -39.98 -3.20 -0.68
C ALA A 27 -38.89 -3.06 -1.76
N MET A 28 -37.99 -2.10 -1.61
CA MET A 28 -36.73 -2.00 -2.37
C MET A 28 -35.65 -2.87 -1.73
N ALA A 29 -36.00 -4.11 -1.34
CA ALA A 29 -35.01 -5.14 -1.05
C ALA A 29 -34.12 -5.26 -2.29
N GLN A 30 -32.93 -4.69 -2.18
CA GLN A 30 -32.05 -4.41 -3.31
C GLN A 30 -31.74 -5.73 -4.01
N LYS A 31 -32.25 -5.90 -5.23
CA LYS A 31 -31.92 -7.06 -6.04
C LYS A 31 -30.38 -7.13 -6.13
N PRO A 32 -29.76 -8.29 -5.82
CA PRO A 32 -28.32 -8.43 -5.95
C PRO A 32 -27.91 -8.00 -7.37
N VAL A 33 -26.90 -7.14 -7.44
CA VAL A 33 -26.49 -6.59 -8.73
C VAL A 33 -25.93 -7.72 -9.58
N LYS A 34 -26.62 -7.97 -10.71
CA LYS A 34 -26.30 -8.98 -11.71
C LYS A 34 -25.13 -8.56 -12.58
N THR A 35 -23.95 -8.51 -11.99
CA THR A 35 -22.76 -8.08 -12.74
C THR A 35 -21.92 -9.27 -13.15
N ASP A 36 -21.67 -9.34 -14.46
CA ASP A 36 -20.59 -10.15 -14.99
C ASP A 36 -19.24 -9.53 -14.59
N LEU A 37 -18.45 -10.28 -13.83
CA LEU A 37 -17.13 -9.83 -13.37
C LEU A 37 -16.02 -10.11 -14.39
N LEU A 38 -16.23 -10.98 -15.39
CA LEU A 38 -15.21 -11.30 -16.39
C LEU A 38 -14.71 -10.06 -17.16
N PRO A 39 -15.56 -9.11 -17.59
CA PRO A 39 -15.11 -7.88 -18.25
C PRO A 39 -14.18 -7.01 -17.40
N TYR A 40 -14.27 -7.07 -16.06
CA TYR A 40 -13.43 -6.25 -15.18
C TYR A 40 -11.97 -6.69 -15.17
N PHE A 41 -11.69 -7.98 -15.37
CA PHE A 41 -10.31 -8.46 -15.57
C PHE A 41 -9.67 -7.85 -16.81
N ASP A 42 -10.46 -7.58 -17.85
CA ASP A 42 -9.98 -6.97 -19.09
C ASP A 42 -9.82 -5.45 -18.99
N ARG A 43 -10.53 -4.82 -18.04
CA ARG A 43 -10.37 -3.40 -17.71
C ARG A 43 -9.15 -3.09 -16.85
N VAL A 44 -8.55 -4.10 -16.20
CA VAL A 44 -7.28 -3.88 -15.48
C VAL A 44 -6.22 -3.45 -16.50
N PRO A 45 -5.68 -2.22 -16.38
CA PRO A 45 -4.64 -1.77 -17.30
C PRO A 45 -3.46 -2.73 -17.28
N ALA A 46 -2.93 -3.06 -18.46
CA ALA A 46 -1.72 -3.87 -18.53
C ALA A 46 -0.52 -3.06 -18.01
N PRO A 47 0.43 -3.71 -17.31
CA PRO A 47 1.65 -3.05 -16.93
C PRO A 47 2.50 -2.69 -18.15
N PRO A 48 3.39 -1.70 -18.03
CA PRO A 48 4.26 -1.29 -19.12
C PRO A 48 5.22 -2.41 -19.52
N THR A 49 5.36 -2.68 -20.82
CA THR A 49 6.26 -3.72 -21.35
C THR A 49 7.73 -3.31 -21.35
N ALA A 50 8.00 -2.01 -21.27
CA ALA A 50 9.32 -1.41 -21.18
C ALA A 50 9.26 -0.14 -20.33
N PHE A 51 10.38 0.24 -19.72
CA PHE A 51 10.47 1.50 -19.01
C PHE A 51 10.47 2.69 -19.98
N SER A 52 9.74 3.75 -19.62
CA SER A 52 9.73 5.01 -20.37
C SER A 52 9.29 6.18 -19.49
N ALA A 53 9.96 7.32 -19.69
CA ALA A 53 9.62 8.60 -19.06
C ALA A 53 8.28 9.18 -19.57
N THR A 54 7.78 8.72 -20.72
CA THR A 54 6.48 9.18 -21.26
C THR A 54 5.30 8.40 -20.69
N LEU A 55 5.55 7.25 -20.08
CA LEU A 55 4.50 6.40 -19.53
C LEU A 55 4.01 6.98 -18.21
N LYS A 56 2.72 7.34 -18.17
CA LYS A 56 2.02 7.75 -16.96
C LYS A 56 1.11 6.63 -16.49
N ARG A 57 0.85 6.58 -15.18
CA ARG A 57 -0.19 5.72 -14.61
C ARG A 57 -1.53 6.04 -15.29
N PRO A 58 -2.21 5.06 -15.91
CA PRO A 58 -3.53 5.25 -16.51
C PRO A 58 -4.56 5.74 -15.48
N ALA A 59 -5.38 6.72 -15.85
CA ALA A 59 -6.49 7.18 -15.01
C ALA A 59 -7.51 6.06 -14.71
N GLY A 60 -7.60 5.07 -15.60
CA GLY A 60 -8.50 3.92 -15.47
C GLY A 60 -8.31 3.07 -14.22
N PHE A 61 -7.18 3.17 -13.49
CA PHE A 61 -7.04 2.52 -12.19
C PHE A 61 -8.03 3.06 -11.16
N THR A 62 -8.15 4.39 -11.06
CA THR A 62 -9.06 5.03 -10.11
C THR A 62 -10.51 4.72 -10.44
N ASP A 63 -10.86 4.80 -11.73
CA ASP A 63 -12.22 4.50 -12.21
C ASP A 63 -12.58 3.03 -11.94
N LEU A 64 -11.66 2.11 -12.20
CA LEU A 64 -11.85 0.68 -11.94
C LEU A 64 -12.03 0.42 -10.45
N ASP A 65 -11.19 1.00 -9.59
CA ASP A 65 -11.31 0.81 -8.15
C ASP A 65 -12.65 1.33 -7.61
N GLN A 66 -13.08 2.52 -8.05
CA GLN A 66 -14.41 3.05 -7.70
C GLN A 66 -15.54 2.13 -8.15
N GLN A 67 -15.47 1.61 -9.38
CA GLN A 67 -16.47 0.66 -9.89
C GLN A 67 -16.50 -0.63 -9.08
N LEU A 68 -15.33 -1.18 -8.73
CA LEU A 68 -15.22 -2.41 -7.92
C LEU A 68 -15.73 -2.19 -6.49
N GLN A 69 -15.45 -1.03 -5.88
CA GLN A 69 -15.99 -0.66 -4.58
C GLN A 69 -17.52 -0.50 -4.59
N GLN A 70 -18.07 0.16 -5.62
CA GLN A 70 -19.51 0.30 -5.79
C GLN A 70 -20.18 -1.06 -5.98
N LEU A 71 -19.57 -1.92 -6.80
CA LEU A 71 -20.06 -3.27 -7.04
C LEU A 71 -20.00 -4.12 -5.77
N GLY A 72 -18.89 -4.07 -5.04
CA GLY A 72 -18.73 -4.72 -3.74
C GLY A 72 -19.80 -4.29 -2.74
N LYS A 73 -20.09 -2.97 -2.64
CA LYS A 73 -21.19 -2.45 -1.82
C LYS A 73 -22.54 -3.02 -2.27
N SER A 74 -22.78 -3.08 -3.57
CA SER A 74 -24.07 -3.54 -4.10
C SER A 74 -24.32 -5.05 -3.93
N ILE A 75 -23.27 -5.87 -4.03
CA ILE A 75 -23.35 -7.30 -3.72
C ILE A 75 -23.54 -7.49 -2.21
N GLY A 76 -22.90 -6.65 -1.40
CA GLY A 76 -23.09 -6.63 0.06
C GLY A 76 -24.50 -6.21 0.48
N ALA A 77 -25.12 -5.28 -0.23
CA ALA A 77 -26.43 -4.73 0.11
C ALA A 77 -27.61 -5.67 -0.22
N GLY A 78 -27.41 -6.68 -1.07
CA GLY A 78 -28.37 -7.76 -1.31
C GLY A 78 -28.47 -8.79 -0.17
N ARG A 79 -27.66 -8.64 0.89
CA ARG A 79 -27.70 -9.50 2.08
C ARG A 79 -28.86 -9.09 2.98
N THR A 80 -29.52 -10.08 3.60
CA THR A 80 -30.51 -9.77 4.65
C THR A 80 -29.82 -9.03 5.80
N ALA A 81 -30.57 -8.23 6.57
CA ALA A 81 -30.03 -7.55 7.75
C ALA A 81 -29.39 -8.51 8.76
N GLU A 82 -29.80 -9.77 8.77
CA GLU A 82 -29.19 -10.86 9.54
C GLU A 82 -27.84 -11.28 8.95
N GLN A 83 -27.77 -11.57 7.66
CA GLN A 83 -26.50 -11.91 6.98
C GLN A 83 -25.45 -10.80 7.04
N SER A 84 -25.88 -9.53 6.96
CA SER A 84 -24.99 -8.38 7.13
C SER A 84 -24.45 -8.27 8.55
N ARG A 85 -25.30 -8.50 9.57
CA ARG A 85 -24.88 -8.55 10.97
C ARG A 85 -23.91 -9.70 11.22
N ASP A 86 -24.18 -10.87 10.65
CA ASP A 86 -23.37 -12.07 10.78
C ASP A 86 -21.97 -11.88 10.18
N GLN A 87 -21.89 -11.31 8.98
CA GLN A 87 -20.61 -10.98 8.36
C GLN A 87 -19.86 -9.90 9.15
N GLN A 88 -20.56 -8.86 9.60
CA GLN A 88 -19.95 -7.81 10.40
C GLN A 88 -19.41 -8.36 11.72
N ALA A 89 -20.12 -9.28 12.36
CA ALA A 89 -19.67 -9.98 13.55
C ALA A 89 -18.40 -10.80 13.27
N LEU A 90 -18.33 -11.55 12.15
CA LEU A 90 -17.12 -12.28 11.74
C LEU A 90 -15.93 -11.36 11.44
N GLN A 91 -16.16 -10.25 10.75
CA GLN A 91 -15.10 -9.26 10.46
C GLN A 91 -14.61 -8.57 11.72
N GLN A 92 -15.52 -8.14 12.59
CA GLN A 92 -15.19 -7.52 13.87
C GLN A 92 -14.42 -8.51 14.75
N PHE A 93 -14.85 -9.76 14.80
CA PHE A 93 -14.12 -10.81 15.52
C PHE A 93 -12.72 -11.02 14.94
N GLY A 94 -12.55 -11.10 13.61
CA GLY A 94 -11.24 -11.23 12.99
C GLY A 94 -10.30 -10.07 13.32
N GLN A 95 -10.81 -8.83 13.30
CA GLN A 95 -10.05 -7.64 13.71
C GLN A 95 -9.70 -7.66 15.19
N GLN A 96 -10.65 -8.04 16.06
CA GLN A 96 -10.42 -8.16 17.50
C GLN A 96 -9.41 -9.28 17.82
N ALA A 97 -9.46 -10.40 17.08
CA ALA A 97 -8.55 -11.51 17.24
C ALA A 97 -7.12 -11.12 16.83
N ALA A 98 -6.96 -10.44 15.68
CA ALA A 98 -5.66 -9.91 15.26
C ALA A 98 -5.13 -8.85 16.23
N ALA A 99 -5.98 -7.94 16.73
CA ALA A 99 -5.60 -6.93 17.72
C ALA A 99 -5.21 -7.54 19.07
N ALA A 100 -5.86 -8.64 19.46
CA ALA A 100 -5.53 -9.40 20.66
C ALA A 100 -4.29 -10.30 20.48
N GLY A 101 -3.73 -10.38 19.27
CA GLY A 101 -2.59 -11.25 18.98
C GLY A 101 -2.94 -12.73 19.13
N VAL A 102 -4.16 -13.14 18.76
CA VAL A 102 -4.63 -14.54 18.87
C VAL A 102 -3.69 -15.49 18.15
N GLU A 103 -3.01 -15.06 17.08
CA GLU A 103 -2.00 -15.83 16.37
C GLU A 103 -0.75 -16.16 17.20
N LYS A 104 -0.54 -15.46 18.33
CA LYS A 104 0.57 -15.68 19.27
C LYS A 104 0.13 -16.38 20.55
N MET A 105 -1.17 -16.62 20.72
CA MET A 105 -1.73 -17.32 21.88
C MET A 105 -1.47 -18.83 21.79
N THR A 106 -1.39 -19.50 22.95
CA THR A 106 -1.40 -20.97 23.00
C THR A 106 -2.76 -21.52 22.59
N ASP A 107 -2.85 -22.77 22.15
CA ASP A 107 -4.14 -23.40 21.77
C ASP A 107 -5.21 -23.29 22.87
N GLN A 108 -4.80 -23.39 24.14
CA GLN A 108 -5.69 -23.25 25.29
C GLN A 108 -6.20 -21.80 25.44
N GLN A 109 -5.34 -20.81 25.20
CA GLN A 109 -5.71 -19.40 25.19
C GLN A 109 -6.58 -19.03 23.99
N GLN A 110 -6.29 -19.59 22.80
CA GLN A 110 -7.11 -19.40 21.60
C GLN A 110 -8.52 -19.97 21.81
N MET A 111 -8.64 -21.17 22.38
CA MET A 111 -9.95 -21.75 22.70
C MET A 111 -10.69 -20.95 23.77
N ALA A 112 -10.01 -20.50 24.84
CA ALA A 112 -10.63 -19.64 25.85
C ALA A 112 -11.12 -18.32 25.23
N TYR A 113 -10.31 -17.71 24.35
CA TYR A 113 -10.69 -16.52 23.60
C TYR A 113 -11.91 -16.78 22.71
N MET A 114 -11.93 -17.90 21.98
CA MET A 114 -13.08 -18.31 21.16
C MET A 114 -14.32 -18.64 22.00
N GLN A 115 -14.17 -19.20 23.20
CA GLN A 115 -15.29 -19.48 24.10
C GLN A 115 -15.87 -18.18 24.69
N GLN A 116 -15.01 -17.20 25.00
CA GLN A 116 -15.40 -15.91 25.54
C GLN A 116 -16.03 -14.99 24.49
N GLN A 117 -15.40 -14.87 23.32
CA GLN A 117 -15.76 -13.91 22.28
C GLN A 117 -16.56 -14.53 21.12
N GLY A 118 -16.45 -15.84 20.91
CA GLY A 118 -17.09 -16.54 19.80
C GLY A 118 -18.58 -16.80 19.99
N SER A 119 -19.13 -16.62 21.19
CA SER A 119 -20.57 -16.83 21.45
C SER A 119 -21.50 -15.92 20.63
N ALA A 120 -20.99 -14.77 20.17
CA ALA A 120 -21.68 -13.85 19.28
C ALA A 120 -21.45 -14.14 17.78
N LEU A 121 -20.63 -15.14 17.45
CA LEU A 121 -20.36 -15.50 16.06
C LEU A 121 -21.47 -16.37 15.48
N PRO A 122 -21.89 -16.10 14.23
CA PRO A 122 -22.76 -16.98 13.48
C PRO A 122 -22.12 -18.37 13.35
N GLY A 123 -22.89 -19.41 13.65
CA GLY A 123 -22.40 -20.79 13.59
C GLY A 123 -21.55 -21.25 14.79
N TYR A 124 -21.40 -20.42 15.83
CA TYR A 124 -20.80 -20.86 17.08
C TYR A 124 -21.61 -22.01 17.68
N ASN A 125 -20.98 -23.18 17.79
CA ASN A 125 -21.56 -24.33 18.43
C ASN A 125 -20.85 -24.60 19.76
N PRO A 126 -21.50 -24.34 20.92
CA PRO A 126 -20.89 -24.56 22.22
C PRO A 126 -20.54 -26.04 22.46
N GLN A 127 -21.27 -26.99 21.86
CA GLN A 127 -20.97 -28.41 21.96
C GLN A 127 -19.71 -28.78 21.17
N ALA A 128 -19.51 -28.18 19.99
CA ALA A 128 -18.27 -28.37 19.23
C ALA A 128 -17.06 -27.80 19.97
N MET A 129 -17.21 -26.63 20.61
CA MET A 129 -16.17 -26.05 21.46
C MET A 129 -15.89 -26.90 22.70
N GLN A 130 -16.93 -27.43 23.35
CA GLN A 130 -16.79 -28.31 24.49
C GLN A 130 -16.10 -29.63 24.11
N LEU A 131 -16.40 -30.17 22.92
CA LEU A 131 -15.71 -31.35 22.39
C LEU A 131 -14.24 -31.05 22.08
N ALA A 132 -13.94 -29.90 21.45
CA ALA A 132 -12.56 -29.46 21.23
C ALA A 132 -11.78 -29.31 22.55
N GLN A 133 -12.45 -28.82 23.61
CA GLN A 133 -11.89 -28.76 24.96
C GLN A 133 -11.66 -30.14 25.57
N GLN A 134 -12.60 -31.07 25.44
CA GLN A 134 -12.42 -32.46 25.86
C GLN A 134 -11.29 -33.15 25.11
N MET A 135 -11.11 -32.86 23.81
CA MET A 135 -10.00 -33.40 23.01
C MET A 135 -8.62 -32.98 23.52
N GLN A 136 -8.51 -31.92 24.33
CA GLN A 136 -7.25 -31.53 24.98
C GLN A 136 -6.99 -32.24 26.32
N ASP A 137 -7.99 -32.93 26.88
CA ASP A 137 -7.84 -33.71 28.13
C ASP A 137 -7.11 -35.04 27.84
N PRO A 138 -5.92 -35.29 28.45
CA PRO A 138 -5.18 -36.54 28.26
C PRO A 138 -5.98 -37.80 28.61
N ALA A 139 -6.88 -37.73 29.60
CA ALA A 139 -7.72 -38.87 29.99
C ALA A 139 -8.77 -39.18 28.91
N PHE A 140 -9.33 -38.14 28.30
CA PHE A 140 -10.25 -38.27 27.17
C PHE A 140 -9.54 -38.76 25.90
N GLN A 141 -8.34 -38.26 25.60
CA GLN A 141 -7.51 -38.77 24.53
C GLN A 141 -7.17 -40.25 24.73
N ALA A 142 -6.79 -40.65 25.95
CA ALA A 142 -6.52 -42.05 26.28
C ALA A 142 -7.79 -42.92 26.16
N LYS A 143 -8.96 -42.37 26.46
CA LYS A 143 -10.25 -43.05 26.26
C LYS A 143 -10.57 -43.22 24.77
N LEU A 144 -10.42 -42.17 23.97
CA LEU A 144 -10.58 -42.22 22.51
C LEU A 144 -9.57 -43.17 21.87
N ALA A 145 -8.31 -43.19 22.32
CA ALA A 145 -7.29 -44.09 21.80
C ALA A 145 -7.61 -45.58 22.01
N LYS A 146 -8.37 -45.91 23.07
CA LYS A 146 -8.85 -47.28 23.34
C LYS A 146 -10.08 -47.68 22.50
N MET A 147 -10.74 -46.72 21.86
CA MET A 147 -11.86 -46.98 20.96
C MET A 147 -11.35 -47.40 19.58
N SER A 148 -12.02 -48.34 18.94
CA SER A 148 -11.87 -48.59 17.51
C SER A 148 -12.29 -47.36 16.70
N ASP A 149 -11.83 -47.23 15.45
CA ASP A 149 -12.18 -46.06 14.63
C ASP A 149 -13.69 -45.94 14.37
N ALA A 150 -14.40 -47.08 14.33
CA ALA A 150 -15.86 -47.11 14.26
C ALA A 150 -16.52 -46.57 15.54
N GLU A 151 -15.98 -46.91 16.72
CA GLU A 151 -16.47 -46.39 18.01
C GLU A 151 -16.15 -44.90 18.17
N LYS A 152 -14.97 -44.44 17.75
CA LYS A 152 -14.61 -43.01 17.75
C LYS A 152 -15.54 -42.20 16.87
N ALA A 153 -15.78 -42.65 15.63
CA ALA A 153 -16.68 -41.96 14.71
C ALA A 153 -18.09 -41.84 15.29
N ARG A 154 -18.63 -42.93 15.86
CA ARG A 154 -19.93 -42.93 16.54
C ARG A 154 -19.96 -41.97 17.72
N PHE A 155 -18.94 -42.00 18.55
CA PHE A 155 -18.85 -41.16 19.74
C PHE A 155 -18.79 -39.66 19.39
N LEU A 156 -17.94 -39.28 18.43
CA LEU A 156 -17.84 -37.90 17.96
C LEU A 156 -19.13 -37.43 17.28
N GLN A 157 -19.73 -38.28 16.45
CA GLN A 157 -20.96 -37.94 15.75
C GLN A 157 -22.16 -37.80 16.71
N ALA A 158 -22.21 -38.61 17.78
CA ALA A 158 -23.22 -38.50 18.84
C ALA A 158 -23.08 -37.23 19.69
N GLN A 159 -21.85 -36.76 19.92
CA GLN A 159 -21.58 -35.51 20.63
C GLN A 159 -21.90 -34.25 19.80
N LEU A 160 -21.76 -34.32 18.48
CA LEU A 160 -21.99 -33.18 17.59
C LEU A 160 -23.46 -33.04 17.14
N ALA A 161 -24.27 -34.10 17.28
CA ALA A 161 -25.69 -34.05 16.93
C ALA A 161 -26.49 -33.23 17.98
N PRO A 162 -27.27 -32.21 17.57
CA PRO A 162 -28.08 -31.44 18.51
C PRO A 162 -29.04 -32.35 19.28
N ALA A 163 -29.18 -32.11 20.58
CA ALA A 163 -30.07 -32.90 21.43
C ALA A 163 -31.52 -32.87 20.91
N GLY A 164 -32.14 -34.04 20.73
CA GLY A 164 -33.49 -34.20 20.19
C GLY A 164 -33.61 -34.10 18.67
N SER A 165 -32.51 -33.85 17.94
CA SER A 165 -32.55 -33.81 16.48
C SER A 165 -32.90 -35.17 15.87
N THR A 166 -33.51 -35.15 14.68
CA THR A 166 -33.70 -36.36 13.87
C THR A 166 -32.39 -37.10 13.64
N GLN A 167 -31.28 -36.37 13.51
CA GLN A 167 -29.95 -36.94 13.36
C GLN A 167 -29.54 -37.73 14.61
N GLN A 168 -29.72 -37.17 15.82
CA GLN A 168 -29.44 -37.89 17.06
C GLN A 168 -30.35 -39.11 17.23
N ARG A 169 -31.63 -39.02 16.85
CA ARG A 169 -32.57 -40.15 16.90
C ARG A 169 -32.19 -41.27 15.92
N MET A 170 -31.78 -40.93 14.69
CA MET A 170 -31.22 -41.89 13.74
C MET A 170 -29.95 -42.53 14.27
N MET A 171 -29.04 -41.74 14.83
CA MET A 171 -27.79 -42.25 15.39
C MET A 171 -28.01 -43.17 16.59
N ASN A 172 -29.06 -42.96 17.37
CA ASN A 172 -29.41 -43.80 18.51
C ASN A 172 -30.24 -45.04 18.13
N ASP A 173 -30.72 -45.15 16.88
CA ASP A 173 -31.47 -46.31 16.43
C ASP A 173 -30.54 -47.49 16.07
N PRO A 174 -30.68 -48.66 16.71
CA PRO A 174 -29.80 -49.80 16.46
C PRO A 174 -29.80 -50.29 15.01
N SER A 175 -30.93 -50.18 14.30
CA SER A 175 -31.03 -50.59 12.90
C SER A 175 -30.25 -49.65 11.99
N PHE A 176 -30.31 -48.34 12.26
CA PHE A 176 -29.53 -47.35 11.52
C PHE A 176 -28.03 -47.53 11.75
N GLN A 177 -27.63 -47.79 12.99
CA GLN A 177 -26.24 -48.12 13.32
C GLN A 177 -25.74 -49.39 12.60
N ALA A 178 -26.58 -50.42 12.48
CA ALA A 178 -26.24 -51.66 11.79
C ALA A 178 -26.10 -51.46 10.27
N ALA A 179 -27.02 -50.70 9.66
CA ALA A 179 -26.92 -50.33 8.24
C ALA A 179 -25.68 -49.50 7.94
N GLN A 180 -25.39 -48.50 8.77
CA GLN A 180 -24.18 -47.69 8.64
C GLN A 180 -22.91 -48.52 8.79
N ALA A 181 -22.87 -49.43 9.78
CA ALA A 181 -21.72 -50.32 9.99
C ALA A 181 -21.47 -51.23 8.79
N GLU A 182 -22.52 -51.85 8.24
CA GLU A 182 -22.38 -52.69 7.04
C GLU A 182 -21.92 -51.86 5.84
N PHE A 183 -22.46 -50.65 5.65
CA PHE A 183 -22.01 -49.78 4.57
C PHE A 183 -20.51 -49.47 4.67
N MET A 184 -20.06 -49.07 5.86
CA MET A 184 -18.66 -48.76 6.12
C MET A 184 -17.77 -49.99 5.92
N GLN A 185 -18.23 -51.17 6.33
CA GLN A 185 -17.53 -52.43 6.09
C GLN A 185 -17.40 -52.73 4.59
N GLN A 186 -18.45 -52.50 3.81
CA GLN A 186 -18.39 -52.66 2.36
C GLN A 186 -17.47 -51.63 1.71
N MET A 187 -17.48 -50.38 2.17
CA MET A 187 -16.56 -49.33 1.69
C MET A 187 -15.08 -49.64 1.96
N GLN A 188 -14.75 -50.50 2.93
CA GLN A 188 -13.37 -50.94 3.10
C GLN A 188 -12.89 -51.79 1.91
N SER A 189 -13.81 -52.52 1.24
CA SER A 189 -13.49 -53.28 0.03
C SER A 189 -13.12 -52.36 -1.14
N PRO A 190 -11.91 -52.49 -1.72
CA PRO A 190 -11.50 -51.71 -2.89
C PRO A 190 -12.44 -51.91 -4.10
N ALA A 191 -12.94 -53.13 -4.28
CA ALA A 191 -13.86 -53.46 -5.37
C ALA A 191 -15.20 -52.76 -5.20
N PHE A 192 -15.73 -52.70 -3.97
CA PHE A 192 -16.97 -51.97 -3.69
C PHE A 192 -16.79 -50.47 -3.91
N ARG A 193 -15.70 -49.85 -3.41
CA ARG A 193 -15.39 -48.43 -3.65
C ARG A 193 -15.33 -48.07 -5.13
N ALA A 194 -14.57 -48.83 -5.92
CA ALA A 194 -14.48 -48.59 -7.36
C ALA A 194 -15.82 -48.77 -8.08
N SER A 195 -16.70 -49.65 -7.58
CA SER A 195 -18.06 -49.79 -8.11
C SER A 195 -18.98 -48.66 -7.65
N TRP A 196 -18.80 -48.18 -6.42
CA TRP A 196 -19.60 -47.11 -5.81
C TRP A 196 -19.37 -45.77 -6.50
N GLU A 197 -18.13 -45.44 -6.81
CA GLU A 197 -17.75 -44.23 -7.55
C GLU A 197 -18.31 -44.19 -8.98
N LYS A 198 -18.59 -45.36 -9.58
CA LYS A 198 -19.19 -45.48 -10.91
C LYS A 198 -20.72 -45.43 -10.91
N LYS A 199 -21.35 -45.58 -9.74
CA LYS A 199 -22.82 -45.54 -9.62
C LYS A 199 -23.31 -44.11 -9.80
N THR A 200 -24.39 -43.97 -10.55
CA THR A 200 -25.18 -42.74 -10.58
C THR A 200 -25.81 -42.48 -9.21
N GLU A 201 -26.19 -41.23 -8.94
CA GLU A 201 -26.88 -40.83 -7.70
C GLU A 201 -28.11 -41.71 -7.42
N ALA A 202 -28.90 -42.02 -8.46
CA ALA A 202 -30.07 -42.89 -8.35
C ALA A 202 -29.72 -44.33 -7.93
N GLU A 203 -28.60 -44.87 -8.39
CA GLU A 203 -28.12 -46.21 -8.03
C GLU A 203 -27.52 -46.26 -6.62
N GLN A 204 -26.85 -45.19 -6.20
CA GLN A 204 -26.37 -45.04 -4.83
C GLN A 204 -27.54 -44.96 -3.85
N ASP A 205 -28.56 -44.16 -4.17
CA ASP A 205 -29.79 -44.06 -3.39
C ASP A 205 -30.54 -45.39 -3.28
N ALA A 206 -30.71 -46.11 -4.40
CA ALA A 206 -31.37 -47.41 -4.41
C ALA A 206 -30.62 -48.43 -3.54
N TYR A 207 -29.29 -48.43 -3.63
CA TYR A 207 -28.45 -49.28 -2.79
C TYR A 207 -28.61 -48.93 -1.30
N MET A 208 -28.55 -47.65 -0.93
CA MET A 208 -28.73 -47.23 0.46
C MET A 208 -30.12 -47.59 0.98
N GLN A 209 -31.17 -47.41 0.18
CA GLN A 209 -32.51 -47.83 0.56
C GLN A 209 -32.61 -49.34 0.79
N GLN A 210 -31.98 -50.15 -0.06
CA GLN A 210 -31.95 -51.59 0.10
C GLN A 210 -31.21 -51.99 1.39
N LEU A 211 -30.08 -51.35 1.66
CA LEU A 211 -29.29 -51.58 2.88
C LEU A 211 -30.08 -51.19 4.13
N MET A 212 -30.74 -50.04 4.13
CA MET A 212 -31.60 -49.60 5.23
C MET A 212 -32.74 -50.60 5.48
N ARG A 213 -33.43 -51.06 4.42
CA ARG A 213 -34.48 -52.09 4.54
C ARG A 213 -33.95 -53.41 5.09
N LYS A 214 -32.75 -53.83 4.69
CA LYS A 214 -32.09 -55.06 5.17
C LYS A 214 -31.92 -55.06 6.70
N HIS A 215 -31.66 -53.89 7.29
CA HIS A 215 -31.50 -53.74 8.74
C HIS A 215 -32.80 -53.37 9.48
N GLY A 216 -33.95 -53.44 8.81
CA GLY A 216 -35.26 -53.18 9.42
C GLY A 216 -35.66 -51.70 9.48
N LEU A 217 -34.94 -50.81 8.78
CA LEU A 217 -35.37 -49.43 8.57
C LEU A 217 -36.29 -49.38 7.34
N ASN A 218 -37.52 -49.83 7.54
CA ASN A 218 -38.57 -49.59 6.56
C ASN A 218 -39.04 -48.13 6.62
N GLU A 219 -39.82 -47.70 5.64
CA GLU A 219 -40.30 -46.33 5.55
C GLU A 219 -41.05 -45.88 6.81
N ALA A 220 -41.81 -46.78 7.43
CA ALA A 220 -42.52 -46.52 8.68
C ALA A 220 -41.58 -46.26 9.87
N LYS A 221 -40.50 -47.05 10.00
CA LYS A 221 -39.50 -46.85 11.06
C LYS A 221 -38.68 -45.58 10.82
N MET A 222 -38.32 -45.30 9.57
CA MET A 222 -37.67 -44.04 9.19
C MET A 222 -38.56 -42.82 9.47
N GLN A 223 -39.87 -42.93 9.24
CA GLN A 223 -40.86 -41.91 9.60
C GLN A 223 -41.04 -41.79 11.12
N ALA A 224 -40.99 -42.89 11.88
CA ALA A 224 -41.04 -42.84 13.33
C ALA A 224 -39.81 -42.14 13.93
N ILE A 225 -38.63 -42.40 13.38
CA ILE A 225 -37.36 -41.75 13.77
C ILE A 225 -37.31 -40.28 13.31
N GLY A 226 -37.81 -40.01 12.10
CA GLY A 226 -37.91 -38.67 11.51
C GLY A 226 -38.96 -37.76 12.15
N GLY A 227 -39.93 -38.34 12.88
CA GLY A 227 -41.23 -37.70 13.12
C GLY A 227 -42.09 -37.75 11.85
N HIS A 228 -43.41 -37.55 11.97
CA HIS A 228 -44.38 -37.61 10.85
C HIS A 228 -44.16 -36.62 9.69
N GLN A 229 -43.02 -35.95 9.63
CA GLN A 229 -42.57 -35.19 8.49
C GLN A 229 -41.94 -36.16 7.49
N ARG A 230 -42.73 -36.68 6.55
CA ARG A 230 -42.17 -37.20 5.29
C ARG A 230 -41.38 -36.04 4.66
N PRO A 231 -40.05 -36.10 4.53
CA PRO A 231 -39.35 -35.08 3.77
C PRO A 231 -39.87 -35.20 2.34
N PRO A 232 -40.44 -34.13 1.76
CA PRO A 232 -40.82 -34.16 0.35
C PRO A 232 -39.58 -34.55 -0.46
N LYS A 233 -39.76 -35.36 -1.51
CA LYS A 233 -38.69 -35.65 -2.47
C LYS A 233 -38.33 -34.32 -3.14
N MET A 234 -37.40 -33.59 -2.54
CA MET A 234 -37.05 -32.25 -2.98
C MET A 234 -36.33 -32.38 -4.31
N ALA A 235 -36.78 -31.62 -5.32
CA ALA A 235 -36.01 -31.46 -6.54
C ALA A 235 -34.60 -30.94 -6.18
N PRO A 236 -33.54 -31.33 -6.92
CA PRO A 236 -32.19 -30.83 -6.70
C PRO A 236 -32.19 -29.29 -6.64
N LEU A 237 -31.35 -28.70 -5.79
CA LEU A 237 -31.30 -27.25 -5.59
C LEU A 237 -30.89 -26.57 -6.90
N VAL A 238 -31.60 -25.52 -7.29
CA VAL A 238 -31.30 -24.76 -8.52
C VAL A 238 -29.89 -24.17 -8.42
N ALA A 239 -29.47 -23.80 -7.19
CA ALA A 239 -28.15 -23.27 -6.89
C ALA A 239 -27.02 -24.31 -6.77
N SER A 240 -27.29 -25.64 -6.80
CA SER A 240 -26.26 -26.66 -6.53
C SER A 240 -25.02 -26.56 -7.44
N PRO A 241 -25.16 -26.46 -8.79
CA PRO A 241 -24.00 -26.33 -9.68
C PRO A 241 -23.18 -25.06 -9.42
N ALA A 242 -23.85 -23.94 -9.11
CA ALA A 242 -23.20 -22.68 -8.79
C ALA A 242 -22.41 -22.76 -7.48
N LEU A 243 -22.96 -23.45 -6.47
CA LEU A 243 -22.28 -23.67 -5.19
C LEU A 243 -21.05 -24.58 -5.35
N GLU A 244 -21.16 -25.63 -6.14
CA GLU A 244 -20.02 -26.51 -6.44
C GLU A 244 -18.90 -25.76 -7.18
N ALA A 245 -19.27 -24.95 -8.19
CA ALA A 245 -18.33 -24.10 -8.91
C ALA A 245 -17.68 -23.06 -8.00
N ASN A 246 -18.43 -22.47 -7.06
CA ASN A 246 -17.90 -21.57 -6.05
C ASN A 246 -16.85 -22.26 -5.16
N ASN A 247 -17.17 -23.46 -4.64
CA ASN A 247 -16.25 -24.20 -3.78
C ASN A 247 -14.95 -24.53 -4.52
N LYS A 248 -15.03 -25.01 -5.76
CA LYS A 248 -13.86 -25.26 -6.62
C LYS A 248 -13.02 -24.00 -6.86
N MET A 249 -13.67 -22.86 -7.08
CA MET A 249 -12.98 -21.58 -7.23
C MET A 249 -12.26 -21.17 -5.94
N VAL A 250 -12.93 -21.28 -4.79
CA VAL A 250 -12.35 -20.95 -3.46
C VAL A 250 -11.15 -21.85 -3.16
N GLU A 251 -11.27 -23.16 -3.37
CA GLU A 251 -10.17 -24.12 -3.21
C GLU A 251 -8.98 -23.76 -4.11
N ALA A 252 -9.24 -23.45 -5.39
CA ALA A 252 -8.21 -23.05 -6.34
C ALA A 252 -7.49 -21.76 -5.93
N PHE A 253 -8.21 -20.78 -5.37
CA PHE A 253 -7.59 -19.55 -4.86
C PHE A 253 -6.78 -19.79 -3.59
N ASN A 254 -7.27 -20.62 -2.66
CA ASN A 254 -6.54 -20.97 -1.45
C ASN A 254 -5.23 -21.71 -1.76
N ALA A 255 -5.21 -22.58 -2.77
CA ALA A 255 -4.00 -23.25 -3.23
C ALA A 255 -2.92 -22.29 -3.79
N ASP A 256 -3.34 -21.13 -4.32
CA ASP A 256 -2.45 -20.17 -4.98
C ASP A 256 -1.83 -19.13 -4.05
N LEU A 257 -2.41 -18.92 -2.86
CA LEU A 257 -1.91 -17.93 -1.91
C LEU A 257 -0.42 -18.12 -1.57
N SER A 258 0.08 -19.36 -1.63
CA SER A 258 1.48 -19.71 -1.36
C SER A 258 2.39 -19.72 -2.60
N SER A 259 1.82 -19.70 -3.81
CA SER A 259 2.56 -19.99 -5.05
C SER A 259 2.50 -18.89 -6.12
N ASN A 260 1.91 -17.73 -5.81
CA ASN A 260 1.78 -16.63 -6.76
C ASN A 260 3.15 -16.17 -7.32
N GLY A 261 3.35 -16.42 -8.62
CA GLY A 261 4.59 -16.12 -9.33
C GLY A 261 4.94 -14.63 -9.31
N PHE A 262 3.95 -13.74 -9.33
CA PHE A 262 4.19 -12.29 -9.27
C PHE A 262 4.84 -11.89 -7.94
N THR A 263 4.26 -12.33 -6.81
CA THR A 263 4.78 -12.03 -5.48
C THR A 263 6.20 -12.58 -5.30
N ARG A 264 6.49 -13.76 -5.84
CA ARG A 264 7.84 -14.34 -5.80
C ARG A 264 8.87 -13.47 -6.54
N VAL A 265 8.56 -13.07 -7.77
CA VAL A 265 9.45 -12.21 -8.59
C VAL A 265 9.63 -10.85 -7.92
N GLN A 266 8.55 -10.28 -7.37
CA GLN A 266 8.60 -9.01 -6.63
C GLN A 266 9.50 -9.12 -5.38
N GLN A 267 9.36 -10.18 -4.59
CA GLN A 267 10.20 -10.43 -3.42
C GLN A 267 11.68 -10.58 -3.81
N GLN A 268 11.98 -11.29 -4.89
CA GLN A 268 13.36 -11.43 -5.39
C GLN A 268 13.97 -10.07 -5.78
N LEU A 269 13.22 -9.23 -6.49
CA LEU A 269 13.65 -7.86 -6.80
C LEU A 269 13.90 -7.05 -5.52
N GLN A 270 12.99 -7.10 -4.55
CA GLN A 270 13.15 -6.39 -3.27
C GLN A 270 14.37 -6.87 -2.49
N THR A 271 14.63 -8.17 -2.43
CA THR A 271 15.82 -8.73 -1.79
C THR A 271 17.09 -8.24 -2.47
N GLU A 272 17.18 -8.30 -3.81
CA GLU A 272 18.37 -7.82 -4.53
C GLU A 272 18.58 -6.30 -4.38
N LEU A 273 17.51 -5.50 -4.34
CA LEU A 273 17.59 -4.07 -4.08
C LEU A 273 18.07 -3.76 -2.65
N GLU A 274 17.59 -4.48 -1.65
CA GLU A 274 18.03 -4.29 -0.26
C GLU A 274 19.48 -4.74 -0.07
N THR A 275 19.91 -5.84 -0.71
CA THR A 275 21.33 -6.23 -0.74
C THR A 275 22.18 -5.13 -1.37
N LEU A 276 21.77 -4.55 -2.51
CA LEU A 276 22.49 -3.46 -3.15
C LEU A 276 22.62 -2.22 -2.26
N LYS A 277 21.56 -1.89 -1.52
CA LYS A 277 21.54 -0.79 -0.55
C LYS A 277 22.48 -1.04 0.63
N GLN A 278 22.50 -2.26 1.17
CA GLN A 278 23.42 -2.65 2.24
C GLN A 278 24.88 -2.57 1.76
N GLU A 279 25.19 -3.02 0.54
CA GLU A 279 26.51 -2.87 -0.07
C GLU A 279 26.91 -1.40 -0.25
N GLN A 280 25.97 -0.54 -0.63
CA GLN A 280 26.20 0.90 -0.74
C GLN A 280 26.54 1.52 0.62
N GLN A 281 25.79 1.15 1.66
CA GLN A 281 26.03 1.63 3.03
C GLN A 281 27.37 1.14 3.58
N SER A 282 27.74 -0.12 3.33
CA SER A 282 29.00 -0.69 3.82
C SER A 282 30.22 -0.15 3.10
N ARG A 283 30.06 0.43 1.91
CA ARG A 283 31.14 1.00 1.10
C ARG A 283 31.14 2.53 1.07
N ALA A 284 30.35 3.18 1.92
CA ALA A 284 30.24 4.63 1.90
C ALA A 284 31.62 5.30 2.01
N LEU A 285 32.00 6.06 0.98
CA LEU A 285 33.20 6.88 1.01
C LEU A 285 32.99 8.05 1.99
N PRO A 286 34.06 8.54 2.65
CA PRO A 286 33.99 9.80 3.38
C PRO A 286 33.45 10.90 2.47
N THR A 287 32.59 11.76 3.01
CA THR A 287 32.10 12.93 2.27
C THR A 287 33.29 13.75 1.80
N ALA A 288 33.44 13.86 0.48
CA ALA A 288 34.48 14.71 -0.10
C ALA A 288 34.23 16.17 0.32
N ARG A 289 35.31 16.90 0.56
CA ARG A 289 35.20 18.33 0.86
C ARG A 289 34.77 19.08 -0.40
N GLU A 290 34.14 20.24 -0.23
CA GLU A 290 33.98 21.20 -1.33
C GLU A 290 35.37 21.51 -1.92
N GLY A 291 35.47 21.66 -3.24
CA GLY A 291 36.76 21.82 -3.93
C GLY A 291 37.63 20.55 -4.09
N ASP A 292 37.43 19.47 -3.30
CA ASP A 292 38.15 18.19 -3.48
C ASP A 292 37.60 17.41 -4.70
N CYS A 293 37.90 17.89 -5.91
CA CYS A 293 37.42 17.28 -7.15
C CYS A 293 37.79 15.79 -7.27
N PRO A 294 39.01 15.33 -6.93
CA PRO A 294 39.33 13.90 -6.94
C PRO A 294 38.45 13.09 -5.97
N GLY A 295 38.22 13.59 -4.75
CA GLY A 295 37.33 12.97 -3.78
C GLY A 295 35.88 12.92 -4.25
N GLN A 296 35.35 14.05 -4.73
CA GLN A 296 33.99 14.13 -5.26
C GLN A 296 33.81 13.22 -6.48
N ARG A 297 34.83 13.12 -7.35
CA ARG A 297 34.80 12.21 -8.49
C ARG A 297 34.72 10.76 -8.06
N ARG A 298 35.50 10.33 -7.06
CA ARG A 298 35.41 8.96 -6.51
C ARG A 298 34.02 8.67 -5.94
N SER A 299 33.44 9.62 -5.19
CA SER A 299 32.08 9.49 -4.66
C SER A 299 31.02 9.42 -5.76
N TYR A 300 31.14 10.26 -6.79
CA TYR A 300 30.28 10.21 -7.97
C TYR A 300 30.39 8.87 -8.70
N ASP A 301 31.60 8.42 -9.04
CA ASP A 301 31.82 7.18 -9.79
C ASP A 301 31.27 5.97 -9.01
N GLN A 302 31.45 5.95 -7.69
CA GLN A 302 30.86 4.94 -6.82
C GLN A 302 29.32 5.00 -6.83
N GLY A 303 28.72 6.17 -6.60
CA GLY A 303 27.26 6.33 -6.64
C GLY A 303 26.67 5.94 -8.00
N HIS A 304 27.36 6.30 -9.07
CA HIS A 304 27.01 5.98 -10.45
C HIS A 304 27.07 4.47 -10.74
N GLN A 305 28.03 3.73 -10.17
CA GLN A 305 28.05 2.26 -10.22
C GLN A 305 26.83 1.62 -9.51
N PHE A 306 26.43 2.15 -8.35
CA PHE A 306 25.23 1.67 -7.64
C PHE A 306 23.94 1.98 -8.42
N LEU A 307 23.82 3.19 -8.97
CA LEU A 307 22.71 3.55 -9.85
C LEU A 307 22.63 2.63 -11.07
N LYS A 308 23.77 2.35 -11.73
CA LYS A 308 23.83 1.40 -12.84
C LYS A 308 23.30 0.02 -12.44
N ARG A 309 23.78 -0.53 -11.33
CA ARG A 309 23.33 -1.86 -10.85
C ARG A 309 21.83 -1.86 -10.54
N ARG A 310 21.31 -0.79 -9.93
CA ARG A 310 19.87 -0.64 -9.68
C ARG A 310 19.06 -0.63 -10.98
N LEU A 311 19.51 0.10 -12.00
CA LEU A 311 18.89 0.11 -13.34
C LEU A 311 18.95 -1.27 -14.03
N ASP A 312 20.08 -1.98 -13.88
CA ASP A 312 20.27 -3.34 -14.39
C ASP A 312 19.26 -4.31 -13.73
N LEU A 313 19.03 -4.20 -12.41
CA LEU A 313 18.02 -4.97 -11.68
C LEU A 313 16.60 -4.71 -12.19
N TYR A 314 16.22 -3.43 -12.32
CA TYR A 314 14.91 -3.09 -12.88
C TYR A 314 14.71 -3.68 -14.27
N THR A 315 15.71 -3.56 -15.14
CA THR A 315 15.68 -4.08 -16.51
C THR A 315 15.58 -5.61 -16.54
N LYS A 316 16.28 -6.31 -15.63
CA LYS A 316 16.22 -7.77 -15.46
C LYS A 316 14.83 -8.26 -15.02
N TYR A 317 14.19 -7.55 -14.09
CA TYR A 317 12.96 -8.02 -13.44
C TYR A 317 11.66 -7.57 -14.13
N LEU A 318 11.65 -6.47 -14.89
CA LEU A 318 10.43 -5.98 -15.56
C LEU A 318 9.77 -7.03 -16.48
N PRO A 319 10.49 -7.72 -17.39
CA PRO A 319 9.86 -8.74 -18.25
C PRO A 319 9.28 -9.92 -17.45
N GLN A 320 9.91 -10.28 -16.33
CA GLN A 320 9.45 -11.36 -15.45
C GLN A 320 8.17 -10.97 -14.73
N LEU A 321 8.10 -9.73 -14.21
CA LEU A 321 6.91 -9.19 -13.57
C LEU A 321 5.73 -9.11 -14.56
N ASN A 322 5.99 -8.67 -15.79
CA ASN A 322 4.98 -8.63 -16.86
C ASN A 322 4.46 -10.04 -17.22
N THR A 323 5.36 -11.00 -17.36
CA THR A 323 5.00 -12.40 -17.65
C THR A 323 4.19 -13.01 -16.50
N ALA A 324 4.62 -12.78 -15.27
CA ALA A 324 3.91 -13.26 -14.08
C ALA A 324 2.52 -12.62 -13.95
N TRP A 325 2.40 -11.31 -14.21
CA TRP A 325 1.11 -10.61 -14.21
C TRP A 325 0.16 -11.17 -15.28
N ALA A 326 0.63 -11.36 -16.52
CA ALA A 326 -0.20 -11.89 -17.61
C ALA A 326 -0.65 -13.33 -17.33
N THR A 327 0.25 -14.16 -16.78
CA THR A 327 -0.06 -15.52 -16.35
C THR A 327 -1.12 -15.52 -15.25
N GLN A 328 -0.96 -14.67 -14.24
CA GLN A 328 -1.93 -14.54 -13.14
C GLN A 328 -3.29 -14.09 -13.67
N LYS A 329 -3.35 -13.09 -14.56
CA LYS A 329 -4.60 -12.64 -15.19
C LYS A 329 -5.31 -13.79 -15.89
N SER A 330 -4.60 -14.55 -16.72
CA SER A 330 -5.17 -15.68 -17.45
C SER A 330 -5.69 -16.77 -16.51
N LEU A 331 -4.92 -17.10 -15.48
CA LEU A 331 -5.28 -18.12 -14.50
C LEU A 331 -6.51 -17.72 -13.69
N LEU A 332 -6.58 -16.48 -13.22
CA LEU A 332 -7.73 -15.95 -12.49
C LEU A 332 -8.98 -15.99 -13.36
N LYS A 333 -8.92 -15.51 -14.62
CA LYS A 333 -10.04 -15.57 -15.57
C LYS A 333 -10.54 -17.00 -15.78
N ALA A 334 -9.64 -17.96 -15.99
CA ALA A 334 -9.99 -19.36 -16.20
C ALA A 334 -10.69 -19.97 -14.98
N ARG A 335 -10.30 -19.58 -13.75
CA ARG A 335 -10.88 -20.09 -12.50
C ARG A 335 -12.24 -19.50 -12.17
N VAL A 336 -12.45 -18.22 -12.46
CA VAL A 336 -13.74 -17.56 -12.19
C VAL A 336 -14.80 -17.90 -13.22
N ALA A 337 -14.41 -18.22 -14.46
CA ALA A 337 -15.34 -18.41 -15.56
C ALA A 337 -16.42 -19.48 -15.32
N PRO A 338 -16.12 -20.68 -14.76
CA PRO A 338 -17.14 -21.68 -14.47
C PRO A 338 -18.17 -21.19 -13.46
N PHE A 339 -17.71 -20.54 -12.37
CA PHE A 339 -18.62 -20.00 -11.36
C PHE A 339 -19.51 -18.89 -11.93
N GLN A 340 -18.92 -17.98 -12.70
CA GLN A 340 -19.66 -16.91 -13.38
C GLN A 340 -20.72 -17.46 -14.36
N ALA A 341 -20.39 -18.53 -15.10
CA ALA A 341 -21.32 -19.18 -16.01
C ALA A 341 -22.51 -19.81 -15.27
N GLU A 342 -22.27 -20.48 -14.14
CA GLU A 342 -23.36 -21.04 -13.32
C GLU A 342 -24.20 -19.95 -12.65
N LEU A 343 -23.60 -18.85 -12.17
CA LEU A 343 -24.35 -17.70 -11.66
C LEU A 343 -25.29 -17.11 -12.72
N ALA A 344 -24.82 -16.98 -13.97
CA ALA A 344 -25.64 -16.47 -15.06
C ALA A 344 -26.85 -17.37 -15.36
N LYS A 345 -26.70 -18.70 -15.29
CA LYS A 345 -27.80 -19.66 -15.52
C LYS A 345 -28.93 -19.55 -14.50
N ILE A 346 -28.61 -19.20 -13.25
CA ILE A 346 -29.59 -19.02 -12.17
C ILE A 346 -30.01 -17.54 -11.99
N HIS A 347 -29.76 -16.72 -13.01
CA HIS A 347 -30.01 -15.27 -13.01
C HIS A 347 -29.46 -14.56 -11.78
N TYR A 348 -28.27 -14.96 -11.31
CA TYR A 348 -27.58 -14.43 -10.13
C TYR A 348 -28.38 -14.58 -8.83
N GLY A 349 -29.16 -15.65 -8.73
CA GLY A 349 -29.97 -15.97 -7.56
C GLY A 349 -31.42 -15.53 -7.66
N ASP A 350 -31.83 -14.83 -8.73
CA ASP A 350 -33.25 -14.50 -8.95
C ASP A 350 -34.12 -15.76 -9.11
N ASP A 351 -33.55 -16.87 -9.59
CA ASP A 351 -34.27 -18.13 -9.72
C ASP A 351 -34.37 -18.90 -8.38
N ILE A 352 -33.66 -18.45 -7.35
CA ILE A 352 -33.69 -19.05 -6.00
C ILE A 352 -34.94 -18.58 -5.25
N GLN A 353 -36.04 -19.28 -5.48
CA GLN A 353 -37.33 -18.96 -4.86
C GLN A 353 -37.58 -19.76 -3.57
N ARG A 354 -36.94 -20.92 -3.43
CA ARG A 354 -37.18 -21.86 -2.33
C ARG A 354 -36.58 -21.35 -1.02
N PRO A 355 -37.35 -21.30 0.10
CA PRO A 355 -36.85 -20.84 1.40
C PRO A 355 -35.57 -21.55 1.86
N GLU A 356 -35.48 -22.86 1.62
CA GLU A 356 -34.32 -23.68 1.96
C GLU A 356 -33.07 -23.36 1.13
N GLU A 357 -33.21 -22.82 -0.09
CA GLU A 357 -32.08 -22.40 -0.92
C GLU A 357 -31.63 -20.96 -0.64
N LYS A 358 -32.44 -20.15 0.05
CA LYS A 358 -32.09 -18.75 0.37
C LYS A 358 -30.80 -18.64 1.20
N ALA A 359 -30.47 -19.68 1.97
CA ALA A 359 -29.21 -19.75 2.71
C ALA A 359 -27.98 -19.79 1.78
N VAL A 360 -28.12 -20.29 0.55
CA VAL A 360 -27.03 -20.41 -0.43
C VAL A 360 -26.67 -19.06 -1.08
N ILE A 361 -27.61 -18.11 -1.13
CA ILE A 361 -27.40 -16.77 -1.71
C ILE A 361 -26.20 -16.06 -1.07
N SER A 362 -26.00 -16.22 0.25
CA SER A 362 -24.87 -15.61 0.95
C SER A 362 -23.52 -16.19 0.50
N ALA A 363 -23.45 -17.49 0.25
CA ALA A 363 -22.25 -18.17 -0.26
C ALA A 363 -21.92 -17.72 -1.68
N LEU A 364 -22.94 -17.61 -2.54
CA LEU A 364 -22.79 -17.11 -3.91
C LEU A 364 -22.30 -15.65 -3.94
N ALA A 365 -22.89 -14.80 -3.10
CA ALA A 365 -22.43 -13.42 -2.92
C ALA A 365 -21.00 -13.36 -2.37
N GLY A 366 -20.64 -14.28 -1.46
CA GLY A 366 -19.26 -14.45 -0.98
C GLY A 366 -18.28 -14.77 -2.11
N GLY A 367 -18.66 -15.67 -3.02
CA GLY A 367 -17.89 -15.98 -4.22
C GLY A 367 -17.66 -14.75 -5.11
N GLN A 368 -18.69 -13.95 -5.36
CA GLN A 368 -18.56 -12.72 -6.15
C GLN A 368 -17.65 -11.68 -5.48
N GLN A 369 -17.72 -11.53 -4.15
CA GLN A 369 -16.80 -10.67 -3.41
C GLN A 369 -15.34 -11.14 -3.53
N LEU A 370 -15.13 -12.45 -3.48
CA LEU A 370 -13.80 -13.03 -3.67
C LEU A 370 -13.26 -12.72 -5.07
N MET A 371 -14.09 -12.85 -6.11
CA MET A 371 -13.73 -12.44 -7.48
C MET A 371 -13.35 -10.96 -7.58
N ILE A 372 -14.09 -10.05 -6.93
CA ILE A 372 -13.75 -8.61 -6.88
C ILE A 372 -12.37 -8.41 -6.25
N GLY A 373 -12.09 -9.08 -5.13
CA GLY A 373 -10.78 -9.03 -4.48
C GLY A 373 -9.65 -9.47 -5.42
N GLN A 374 -9.87 -10.49 -6.26
CA GLN A 374 -8.88 -10.93 -7.26
C GLN A 374 -8.64 -9.89 -8.35
N VAL A 375 -9.68 -9.18 -8.82
CA VAL A 375 -9.51 -8.07 -9.78
C VAL A 375 -8.72 -6.92 -9.15
N GLN A 376 -9.04 -6.56 -7.90
CA GLN A 376 -8.32 -5.51 -7.16
C GLN A 376 -6.84 -5.87 -6.95
N GLN A 377 -6.55 -7.12 -6.60
CA GLN A 377 -5.18 -7.63 -6.47
C GLN A 377 -4.41 -7.57 -7.80
N LEU A 378 -5.05 -7.95 -8.92
CA LEU A 378 -4.42 -7.85 -10.24
C LEU A 378 -4.15 -6.38 -10.64
N ALA A 379 -5.03 -5.46 -10.27
CA ALA A 379 -4.84 -4.03 -10.46
C ALA A 379 -3.70 -3.48 -9.59
N SER A 380 -3.58 -3.90 -8.33
CA SER A 380 -2.49 -3.46 -7.46
C SER A 380 -1.12 -3.93 -7.99
N TYR A 381 -1.03 -5.13 -8.55
CA TYR A 381 0.17 -5.61 -9.22
C TYR A 381 0.58 -4.77 -10.42
N SER A 382 -0.37 -4.41 -11.28
CA SER A 382 -0.05 -3.51 -12.39
C SER A 382 0.34 -2.11 -11.90
N SER A 383 -0.34 -1.58 -10.87
CA SER A 383 0.01 -0.29 -10.27
C SER A 383 1.44 -0.26 -9.72
N ALA A 384 1.87 -1.35 -9.05
CA ALA A 384 3.22 -1.48 -8.51
C ALA A 384 4.29 -1.46 -9.61
N ILE A 385 4.02 -2.02 -10.79
CA ILE A 385 4.95 -1.92 -11.93
C ILE A 385 5.04 -0.48 -12.47
N TYR A 386 3.95 0.30 -12.43
CA TYR A 386 4.01 1.73 -12.77
C TYR A 386 4.84 2.54 -11.77
N ASP A 387 4.78 2.22 -10.47
CA ASP A 387 5.66 2.83 -9.47
C ASP A 387 7.13 2.49 -9.75
N LEU A 388 7.42 1.22 -10.07
CA LEU A 388 8.77 0.81 -10.50
C LEU A 388 9.25 1.55 -11.76
N ASN A 389 8.37 1.85 -12.71
CA ASN A 389 8.71 2.67 -13.88
C ASN A 389 9.11 4.09 -13.49
N GLN A 390 8.39 4.71 -12.57
CA GLN A 390 8.74 6.05 -12.09
C GLN A 390 10.10 6.03 -11.38
N GLU A 391 10.35 5.06 -10.50
CA GLU A 391 11.65 4.90 -9.83
C GLU A 391 12.79 4.66 -10.83
N TYR A 392 12.56 3.88 -11.88
CA TYR A 392 13.52 3.68 -12.96
C TYR A 392 13.85 4.99 -13.66
N VAL A 393 12.85 5.78 -14.04
CA VAL A 393 13.03 7.05 -14.75
C VAL A 393 13.82 8.04 -13.88
N ASP A 394 13.49 8.14 -12.60
CA ASP A 394 14.20 9.02 -11.67
C ASP A 394 15.66 8.56 -11.45
N SER A 395 15.87 7.25 -11.31
CA SER A 395 17.21 6.66 -11.21
C SER A 395 18.02 6.87 -12.49
N LYS A 396 17.39 6.77 -13.66
CA LYS A 396 18.03 6.99 -14.96
C LYS A 396 18.41 8.44 -15.16
N LYS A 397 17.54 9.38 -14.76
CA LYS A 397 17.84 10.81 -14.76
C LYS A 397 19.04 11.14 -13.87
N ALA A 398 19.11 10.55 -12.68
CA ALA A 398 20.26 10.71 -11.78
C ALA A 398 21.54 10.07 -12.34
N TYR A 399 21.42 8.92 -13.00
CA TYR A 399 22.54 8.24 -13.67
C TYR A 399 23.09 9.05 -14.85
N ASP A 400 22.20 9.63 -15.66
CA ASP A 400 22.57 10.41 -16.84
C ASP A 400 23.13 11.80 -16.50
N GLN A 401 23.02 12.23 -15.25
CA GLN A 401 23.57 13.50 -14.81
C GLN A 401 25.10 13.42 -14.84
N PRO A 402 25.79 14.20 -15.69
CA PRO A 402 27.24 14.10 -15.80
C PRO A 402 27.91 14.56 -14.51
N PHE A 403 29.08 13.98 -14.22
CA PHE A 403 29.93 14.47 -13.14
C PHE A 403 30.22 15.96 -13.32
N ARG A 404 29.95 16.74 -12.28
CA ARG A 404 30.37 18.13 -12.15
C ARG A 404 31.09 18.23 -10.81
N CYS A 405 32.36 18.64 -10.84
CA CYS A 405 33.01 18.99 -9.59
C CYS A 405 32.36 20.26 -9.05
N GLU A 406 32.01 20.27 -7.77
CA GLU A 406 31.75 21.50 -7.05
C GLU A 406 33.08 22.26 -6.93
N GLU A 407 33.25 23.25 -7.80
CA GLU A 407 34.39 24.17 -7.78
C GLU A 407 34.49 24.87 -6.41
N ALA A 408 35.70 25.22 -5.99
CA ALA A 408 35.91 25.93 -4.74
C ALA A 408 35.25 27.32 -4.78
N VAL A 409 34.22 27.53 -3.95
CA VAL A 409 33.56 28.82 -3.73
C VAL A 409 34.42 29.66 -2.79
N CYS A 410 35.27 30.54 -3.31
CA CYS A 410 36.31 31.17 -2.49
C CYS A 410 36.74 32.58 -2.94
N PHE A 411 37.62 33.18 -2.15
CA PHE A 411 38.25 34.48 -2.34
C PHE A 411 39.78 34.40 -2.35
N PRO A 412 40.50 35.31 -3.03
CA PRO A 412 41.95 35.42 -2.90
C PRO A 412 42.36 35.87 -1.48
N ALA A 413 43.61 35.61 -1.11
CA ALA A 413 44.13 35.84 0.25
C ALA A 413 43.93 37.27 0.81
N LEU A 414 43.89 38.27 -0.07
CA LEU A 414 43.78 39.69 0.27
C LEU A 414 42.34 40.20 0.35
N ALA A 415 41.34 39.39 0.02
CA ALA A 415 39.94 39.78 0.10
C ALA A 415 39.58 40.21 1.53
N ARG A 416 38.82 41.30 1.66
CA ARG A 416 38.66 42.02 2.93
C ARG A 416 37.34 41.66 3.60
N VAL A 417 37.37 41.00 4.75
CA VAL A 417 36.17 40.63 5.51
C VAL A 417 35.83 41.74 6.49
N ALA A 418 34.55 42.14 6.55
CA ALA A 418 34.09 43.19 7.46
C ALA A 418 33.94 42.68 8.91
N LEU A 419 34.43 43.46 9.86
CA LEU A 419 34.36 43.19 11.30
C LEU A 419 33.33 44.10 11.99
N PRO A 420 32.78 43.72 13.16
CA PRO A 420 31.79 44.52 13.88
C PRO A 420 32.24 45.91 14.32
N ASN A 421 33.55 46.15 14.41
CA ASN A 421 34.12 47.45 14.76
C ASN A 421 34.31 48.39 13.56
N GLY A 422 33.80 48.01 12.38
CA GLY A 422 33.94 48.76 11.13
C GLY A 422 35.28 48.57 10.41
N GLN A 423 36.24 47.86 11.03
CA GLN A 423 37.49 47.51 10.36
C GLN A 423 37.27 46.38 9.34
N GLN A 424 38.20 46.25 8.40
CA GLN A 424 38.23 45.12 7.48
C GLN A 424 39.58 44.40 7.56
N VAL A 425 39.54 43.06 7.59
CA VAL A 425 40.73 42.21 7.69
C VAL A 425 40.85 41.31 6.47
N ALA A 426 42.07 41.02 6.02
CA ALA A 426 42.27 40.04 4.95
C ALA A 426 41.74 38.65 5.37
N ILE A 427 41.02 37.97 4.49
CA ILE A 427 40.38 36.68 4.77
C ILE A 427 41.40 35.61 5.23
N SER A 428 42.62 35.66 4.70
CA SER A 428 43.74 34.79 5.09
C SER A 428 44.20 34.97 6.56
N ARG A 429 43.81 36.07 7.21
CA ARG A 429 44.12 36.36 8.63
C ARG A 429 42.97 36.03 9.57
N VAL A 430 41.77 35.78 9.04
CA VAL A 430 40.62 35.36 9.84
C VAL A 430 40.87 33.95 10.39
N ARG A 431 40.40 33.65 11.58
CA ARG A 431 40.53 32.35 12.25
C ARG A 431 39.16 31.86 12.73
N ALA A 432 39.04 30.55 12.94
CA ALA A 432 37.87 30.01 13.64
C ALA A 432 37.78 30.63 15.04
N GLY A 433 36.58 31.03 15.43
CA GLY A 433 36.29 31.75 16.68
C GLY A 433 36.19 33.26 16.53
N ASP A 434 36.78 33.85 15.47
CA ASP A 434 36.66 35.29 15.19
C ASP A 434 35.20 35.69 14.93
N VAL A 435 34.89 36.97 15.12
CA VAL A 435 33.56 37.54 14.86
C VAL A 435 33.63 38.47 13.67
N VAL A 436 32.80 38.22 12.67
CA VAL A 436 32.67 39.01 11.44
C VAL A 436 31.25 39.55 11.32
N LEU A 437 30.99 40.41 10.34
CA LEU A 437 29.63 40.84 10.02
C LEU A 437 28.95 39.87 9.05
N GLY A 438 27.73 39.46 9.39
CA GLY A 438 26.80 38.72 8.55
C GLY A 438 25.45 39.44 8.45
N TYR A 439 24.48 38.77 7.84
CA TYR A 439 23.14 39.28 7.55
C TYR A 439 22.09 38.28 8.02
N ASP A 440 21.11 38.77 8.78
CA ASP A 440 19.92 38.01 9.13
C ASP A 440 18.78 38.37 8.18
N ALA A 441 18.48 37.48 7.24
CA ALA A 441 17.43 37.66 6.26
C ALA A 441 16.02 37.79 6.86
N ARG A 442 15.81 37.35 8.11
CA ARG A 442 14.50 37.47 8.78
C ARG A 442 14.26 38.88 9.29
N THR A 443 15.30 39.49 9.86
CA THR A 443 15.22 40.83 10.43
C THR A 443 15.67 41.92 9.46
N GLY A 444 16.35 41.54 8.38
CA GLY A 444 16.96 42.47 7.43
C GLY A 444 18.14 43.24 8.01
N GLN A 445 18.73 42.77 9.12
CA GLN A 445 19.77 43.48 9.85
C GLN A 445 21.16 42.87 9.66
N VAL A 446 22.17 43.74 9.75
CA VAL A 446 23.57 43.34 9.88
C VAL A 446 23.78 42.80 11.30
N VAL A 447 24.29 41.58 11.42
CA VAL A 447 24.49 40.91 12.71
C VAL A 447 25.92 40.41 12.84
N PRO A 448 26.56 40.52 14.03
CA PRO A 448 27.82 39.82 14.29
C PRO A 448 27.58 38.30 14.19
N THR A 449 28.50 37.59 13.53
CA THR A 449 28.45 36.14 13.39
C THR A 449 29.83 35.53 13.64
N ARG A 450 29.88 34.39 14.34
CA ARG A 450 31.14 33.70 14.60
C ARG A 450 31.59 32.91 13.37
N VAL A 451 32.88 32.95 13.10
CA VAL A 451 33.54 32.06 12.13
C VAL A 451 33.69 30.67 12.76
N LEU A 452 32.98 29.70 12.19
CA LEU A 452 33.06 28.30 12.59
C LEU A 452 34.32 27.63 12.02
N ARG A 453 34.69 27.98 10.79
CA ARG A 453 35.83 27.38 10.07
C ARG A 453 36.34 28.31 8.98
N LEU A 454 37.67 28.30 8.79
CA LEU A 454 38.33 28.85 7.61
C LEU A 454 38.65 27.69 6.66
N ASP A 455 38.08 27.73 5.47
CA ASP A 455 38.38 26.80 4.39
C ASP A 455 39.52 27.38 3.55
N VAL A 456 40.58 26.60 3.36
CA VAL A 456 41.75 26.97 2.55
C VAL A 456 41.88 25.91 1.45
N HIS A 457 41.76 26.34 0.21
CA HIS A 457 41.96 25.47 -0.95
C HIS A 457 43.27 25.86 -1.64
N GLN A 458 44.18 24.89 -1.68
CA GLN A 458 45.51 25.00 -2.27
C GLN A 458 45.76 23.69 -3.02
N ASP A 459 45.18 23.59 -4.21
CA ASP A 459 45.37 22.45 -5.10
C ASP A 459 46.58 22.68 -6.04
N GLN A 460 46.89 21.70 -6.89
CA GLN A 460 47.98 21.79 -7.88
C GLN A 460 47.66 22.72 -9.07
N GLN A 461 46.45 23.26 -9.16
CA GLN A 461 46.00 24.13 -10.26
C GLN A 461 45.61 25.51 -9.71
N ASP A 462 45.93 26.56 -10.44
CA ASP A 462 45.51 27.92 -10.07
C ASP A 462 44.00 28.09 -10.26
N TYR A 463 43.34 28.74 -9.31
CA TYR A 463 41.91 29.04 -9.36
C TYR A 463 41.65 30.30 -10.20
N PRO A 464 40.75 30.26 -11.20
CA PRO A 464 40.33 31.46 -11.91
C PRO A 464 39.58 32.41 -10.98
N LEU A 465 39.75 33.71 -11.22
CA LEU A 465 39.09 34.77 -10.47
C LEU A 465 38.28 35.68 -11.40
N VAL A 466 37.21 36.25 -10.85
CA VAL A 466 36.45 37.35 -11.43
C VAL A 466 36.48 38.54 -10.49
N GLN A 467 36.55 39.74 -11.05
CA GLN A 467 36.36 41.00 -10.34
C GLN A 467 34.96 41.52 -10.62
N LEU A 468 34.23 41.82 -9.55
CA LEU A 468 32.95 42.50 -9.58
C LEU A 468 33.14 43.95 -9.16
N THR A 469 32.68 44.88 -9.98
CA THR A 469 32.60 46.30 -9.64
C THR A 469 31.16 46.61 -9.26
N ILE A 470 30.94 46.92 -7.98
CA ILE A 470 29.62 47.12 -7.36
C ILE A 470 29.39 48.62 -7.14
N GLY A 471 28.27 49.14 -7.63
CA GLY A 471 27.91 50.55 -7.49
C GLY A 471 26.92 50.99 -8.55
N THR A 472 26.58 52.28 -8.56
CA THR A 472 25.70 52.84 -9.58
C THR A 472 26.46 52.89 -10.91
N PRO A 473 25.97 52.25 -12.00
CA PRO A 473 26.61 52.35 -13.29
C PRO A 473 26.66 53.83 -13.72
N ALA A 474 27.80 54.27 -14.27
CA ALA A 474 28.02 55.67 -14.64
C ALA A 474 26.93 56.23 -15.57
N VAL A 475 26.29 55.37 -16.36
CA VAL A 475 25.21 55.71 -17.29
C VAL A 475 23.95 56.25 -16.58
N TYR A 476 23.70 55.85 -15.33
CA TYR A 476 22.51 56.29 -14.56
C TYR A 476 22.76 57.50 -13.66
N ALA A 477 24.00 57.93 -13.49
CA ALA A 477 24.36 59.02 -12.58
C ALA A 477 23.77 60.39 -12.99
N GLY A 478 23.31 60.55 -14.25
CA GLY A 478 22.72 61.78 -14.78
C GLY A 478 21.19 61.81 -14.89
N LEU A 479 20.49 60.71 -14.53
CA LEU A 479 19.03 60.57 -14.74
C LEU A 479 18.19 60.67 -13.45
N ALA A 480 18.81 60.86 -12.29
CA ALA A 480 18.08 60.95 -11.03
C ALA A 480 17.56 62.39 -10.78
N GLU A 481 16.24 62.56 -10.68
CA GLU A 481 15.57 63.85 -10.41
C GLU A 481 15.70 64.34 -8.96
N GLN A 482 16.24 63.53 -8.05
CA GLN A 482 16.46 63.91 -6.64
C GLN A 482 17.87 64.50 -6.43
N PRO A 483 18.05 65.47 -5.51
CA PRO A 483 19.36 66.03 -5.20
C PRO A 483 20.33 64.90 -4.86
N ALA A 484 21.37 64.77 -5.69
CA ALA A 484 22.29 63.64 -5.68
C ALA A 484 22.88 63.46 -4.27
N ARG A 485 22.58 62.34 -3.61
CA ARG A 485 23.45 61.85 -2.55
C ARG A 485 24.87 61.79 -3.14
N PRO A 486 25.91 62.20 -2.40
CA PRO A 486 27.28 62.09 -2.88
C PRO A 486 27.52 60.66 -3.35
N ALA A 487 27.95 60.51 -4.61
CA ALA A 487 28.20 59.21 -5.22
C ALA A 487 29.21 58.46 -4.34
N GLN A 488 28.78 57.33 -3.77
CA GLN A 488 29.69 56.48 -3.05
C GLN A 488 30.68 55.87 -4.04
N ALA A 489 31.95 55.75 -3.64
CA ALA A 489 32.97 55.12 -4.46
C ALA A 489 32.52 53.70 -4.85
N PRO A 490 32.74 53.29 -6.12
CA PRO A 490 32.48 51.92 -6.53
C PRO A 490 33.35 50.97 -5.73
N LEU A 491 32.82 49.78 -5.52
CA LEU A 491 33.40 48.78 -4.67
C LEU A 491 33.87 47.60 -5.50
N GLU A 492 35.10 47.15 -5.29
CA GLU A 492 35.70 46.05 -6.06
C GLU A 492 35.84 44.81 -5.19
N VAL A 493 35.29 43.69 -5.66
CA VAL A 493 35.45 42.38 -5.01
C VAL A 493 36.00 41.39 -6.01
N VAL A 494 37.06 40.68 -5.63
CA VAL A 494 37.64 39.59 -6.43
C VAL A 494 37.32 38.27 -5.76
N LEU A 495 36.79 37.30 -6.51
CA LEU A 495 36.30 36.01 -6.02
C LEU A 495 36.35 34.95 -7.13
N THR A 496 36.16 33.67 -6.79
CA THR A 496 36.03 32.62 -7.81
C THR A 496 34.71 32.79 -8.59
N PRO A 497 34.69 32.42 -9.90
CA PRO A 497 33.51 32.52 -10.76
C PRO A 497 32.22 31.97 -10.14
N ASN A 498 32.31 30.82 -9.47
CA ASN A 498 31.17 30.09 -8.95
C ASN A 498 30.67 30.57 -7.58
N HIS A 499 31.28 31.60 -7.00
CA HIS A 499 30.93 32.00 -5.64
C HIS A 499 29.52 32.65 -5.60
N PRO A 500 28.60 32.19 -4.72
CA PRO A 500 27.27 32.76 -4.60
C PRO A 500 27.32 34.15 -3.99
N VAL A 501 26.59 35.07 -4.63
CA VAL A 501 26.37 36.45 -4.22
C VAL A 501 24.89 36.66 -3.94
N ALA A 502 24.58 37.33 -2.83
CA ALA A 502 23.20 37.62 -2.46
C ALA A 502 22.62 38.74 -3.34
N THR A 503 21.50 38.44 -4.00
CA THR A 503 20.74 39.44 -4.77
C THR A 503 19.58 39.99 -3.95
N ALA A 504 19.18 41.24 -4.20
CA ALA A 504 18.04 41.86 -3.54
C ALA A 504 16.70 41.15 -3.84
N ALA A 505 16.65 40.38 -4.94
CA ALA A 505 15.49 39.58 -5.30
C ALA A 505 15.34 38.28 -4.47
N GLY A 506 16.33 37.94 -3.63
CA GLY A 506 16.31 36.78 -2.76
C GLY A 506 17.16 35.57 -3.20
N PRO A 507 17.29 35.18 -4.48
CA PRO A 507 18.13 34.04 -4.84
C PRO A 507 19.61 34.42 -4.78
N LEU A 508 20.43 33.46 -4.34
CA LEU A 508 21.88 33.50 -4.53
C LEU A 508 22.19 33.23 -6.00
N VAL A 509 23.08 34.03 -6.59
CA VAL A 509 23.52 33.88 -7.98
C VAL A 509 25.04 33.75 -8.01
N ARG A 510 25.58 32.88 -8.87
CA ARG A 510 27.04 32.76 -9.03
C ARG A 510 27.61 34.06 -9.59
N ALA A 511 28.82 34.43 -9.17
CA ALA A 511 29.46 35.65 -9.64
C ALA A 511 29.64 35.71 -11.17
N ASP A 512 29.89 34.58 -11.82
CA ASP A 512 29.98 34.42 -13.28
C ASP A 512 28.64 34.38 -14.01
N GLU A 513 27.52 34.30 -13.27
CA GLU A 513 26.15 34.34 -13.81
C GLU A 513 25.46 35.68 -13.52
N LEU A 514 26.00 36.50 -12.60
CA LEU A 514 25.46 37.83 -12.32
C LEU A 514 25.45 38.69 -13.58
N GLN A 515 24.26 39.16 -13.93
CA GLN A 515 24.07 40.06 -15.07
C GLN A 515 24.45 41.49 -14.69
N PRO A 516 24.98 42.30 -15.63
CA PRO A 516 25.13 43.74 -15.41
C PRO A 516 23.81 44.36 -14.94
N SER A 517 23.89 45.32 -14.02
CA SER A 517 22.76 45.94 -13.33
C SER A 517 21.97 45.04 -12.36
N ALA A 518 22.36 43.77 -12.16
CA ALA A 518 21.73 42.92 -11.14
C ALA A 518 21.80 43.59 -9.77
N ALA A 519 20.66 43.59 -9.06
CA ALA A 519 20.56 44.17 -7.73
C ALA A 519 21.21 43.24 -6.69
N VAL A 520 22.31 43.68 -6.10
CA VAL A 520 23.08 42.95 -5.08
C VAL A 520 23.00 43.65 -3.73
N LEU A 521 23.22 42.89 -2.65
CA LEU A 521 23.19 43.44 -1.30
C LEU A 521 24.60 43.83 -0.85
N ARG A 522 24.78 45.08 -0.39
CA ARG A 522 26.03 45.58 0.17
C ARG A 522 25.85 46.16 1.56
N LEU A 523 26.94 46.23 2.30
CA LEU A 523 27.07 46.92 3.57
C LEU A 523 27.26 48.42 3.33
N ALA A 524 26.38 49.25 3.88
CA ALA A 524 26.48 50.71 3.91
C ALA A 524 26.43 51.18 5.37
N ASP A 525 27.56 51.69 5.86
CA ASP A 525 27.81 52.00 7.27
C ASP A 525 27.50 50.80 8.19
N THR A 526 26.29 50.72 8.72
CA THR A 526 25.79 49.66 9.61
C THR A 526 24.53 48.97 9.08
N ALA A 527 24.05 49.35 7.89
CA ALA A 527 22.85 48.81 7.26
C ALA A 527 23.20 48.01 6.00
N VAL A 528 22.25 47.18 5.56
CA VAL A 528 22.31 46.55 4.24
C VAL A 528 21.48 47.38 3.28
N GLU A 529 22.04 47.65 2.10
CA GLU A 529 21.30 48.28 1.02
C GLU A 529 21.47 47.52 -0.29
N ALA A 530 20.46 47.65 -1.16
CA ALA A 530 20.54 47.15 -2.52
C ALA A 530 21.33 48.15 -3.39
N THR A 531 22.23 47.62 -4.21
CA THR A 531 22.99 48.35 -5.21
C THR A 531 23.11 47.49 -6.46
N HIS A 532 23.87 47.93 -7.46
CA HIS A 532 23.94 47.24 -8.75
C HIS A 532 25.35 46.69 -9.02
N LEU A 533 25.41 45.58 -9.74
CA LEU A 533 26.63 45.18 -10.43
C LEU A 533 26.87 46.15 -11.60
N ALA A 534 27.93 46.95 -11.54
CA ALA A 534 28.30 47.88 -12.60
C ALA A 534 29.09 47.18 -13.72
N ASP A 535 30.03 46.31 -13.34
CA ASP A 535 30.88 45.58 -14.29
C ASP A 535 31.38 44.25 -13.71
N ARG A 536 31.72 43.31 -14.60
CA ARG A 536 32.32 42.01 -14.26
C ARG A 536 33.43 41.68 -15.25
N GLN A 537 34.65 41.52 -14.74
CA GLN A 537 35.83 41.24 -15.55
C GLN A 537 36.58 40.00 -15.05
N PRO A 538 37.28 39.25 -15.93
CA PRO A 538 38.28 38.27 -15.48
C PRO A 538 39.38 38.94 -14.65
N ALA A 539 39.80 38.30 -13.56
CA ALA A 539 40.78 38.86 -12.61
C ALA A 539 42.02 37.96 -12.41
N GLY A 540 42.40 37.22 -13.45
CA GLY A 540 43.54 36.31 -13.43
C GLY A 540 43.28 35.02 -12.66
N THR A 541 44.33 34.46 -12.07
CA THR A 541 44.29 33.22 -11.29
C THR A 541 45.10 33.35 -10.00
N THR A 542 44.86 32.49 -9.01
CA THR A 542 45.66 32.39 -7.77
C THR A 542 45.84 30.93 -7.34
N PRO A 543 46.99 30.52 -6.79
CA PRO A 543 47.22 29.15 -6.34
C PRO A 543 46.52 28.81 -5.02
N VAL A 544 46.09 29.83 -4.26
CA VAL A 544 45.43 29.65 -2.96
C VAL A 544 44.21 30.55 -2.87
N VAL A 545 43.08 29.97 -2.44
CA VAL A 545 41.83 30.67 -2.17
C VAL A 545 41.24 30.28 -0.81
N PHE A 546 40.42 31.16 -0.25
CA PHE A 546 39.90 31.08 1.12
C PHE A 546 38.38 31.26 1.14
N ASN A 547 37.69 30.57 2.04
CA ASN A 547 36.26 30.76 2.30
C ASN A 547 35.99 30.69 3.81
N LEU A 548 34.94 31.37 4.29
CA LEU A 548 34.51 31.31 5.69
C LEU A 548 33.21 30.53 5.83
N ARG A 549 33.15 29.67 6.83
CA ARG A 549 31.88 29.13 7.34
C ARG A 549 31.51 29.91 8.59
N THR A 550 30.41 30.64 8.55
CA THR A 550 29.90 31.42 9.68
C THR A 550 28.61 30.82 10.24
N GLU A 551 28.24 31.19 11.47
CA GLU A 551 26.97 30.75 12.09
C GLU A 551 25.74 31.20 11.29
N SER A 552 25.76 32.42 10.74
CA SER A 552 24.68 32.93 9.87
C SER A 552 24.67 32.27 8.49
N GLY A 553 25.79 31.67 8.06
CA GLY A 553 25.97 31.09 6.73
C GLY A 553 26.27 32.11 5.62
N ASN A 554 26.42 33.39 5.99
CA ASN A 554 26.78 34.49 5.11
C ASN A 554 27.70 35.48 5.84
N TYR A 555 28.38 36.34 5.08
CA TYR A 555 29.27 37.38 5.60
C TYR A 555 29.55 38.44 4.54
N PHE A 556 30.19 39.56 4.92
CA PHE A 556 30.54 40.63 4.00
C PHE A 556 32.02 40.59 3.59
N VAL A 557 32.28 40.56 2.28
CA VAL A 557 33.64 40.64 1.69
C VAL A 557 33.73 41.83 0.76
N GLY A 558 34.65 42.75 1.07
CA GLY A 558 34.70 44.07 0.47
C GLY A 558 33.33 44.73 0.57
N GLY A 559 32.59 44.58 1.67
CA GLY A 559 31.23 45.13 1.76
C GLY A 559 30.14 44.47 0.90
N LEU A 560 30.43 43.48 0.05
CA LEU A 560 29.41 42.69 -0.67
C LEU A 560 28.93 41.51 0.20
N LEU A 561 27.62 41.27 0.26
CA LEU A 561 27.06 40.12 0.98
C LEU A 561 27.24 38.83 0.15
N VAL A 562 27.93 37.86 0.75
CA VAL A 562 28.26 36.57 0.14
C VAL A 562 27.93 35.41 1.09
N GLY A 563 27.73 34.21 0.55
CA GLY A 563 27.45 33.02 1.36
C GLY A 563 26.31 32.16 0.83
N ALA A 564 26.00 31.09 1.55
CA ALA A 564 25.14 29.99 1.09
C ALA A 564 23.75 29.94 1.76
N LYS A 565 23.39 30.94 2.57
CA LYS A 565 22.12 30.99 3.31
C LYS A 565 21.44 32.35 3.26
#